data_AF-A0A6A8D933-F1
#
_entry.id   AF-A0A6A8D933-F1
#
_cell.length_a   1.000
_cell.length_b   1.000
_cell.length_c   1.000
_cell.angle_alpha   90.00
_cell.angle_beta   90.00
_cell.angle_gamma   90.00
#
_symmetry.space_group_name_H-M   'P 1'
#
loop_
_entity.id
_entity.type
_entity.pdbx_description
1 polymer ?
#
loop_
_entity_poly.entity_id
_entity_poly.type
_entity_poly.pdbx_seq_one_letter_code
_entity_poly.pdbx_strand_id
1 'polypeptide(L)'
;MARRNKILVPEAREGLDQLKARIAHTNDPQNAKYEIAKEQGVQLNKGYNGNIRAKDAGKIGGNIGGNMVKEMVRMAQQQMKDN
;
A
#
# COMPACT_ATOMS: atom_id res chain seq x y z
N MET A 1 -10.63 12.33 8.34
CA MET A 1 -11.31 11.37 7.44
C MET A 1 -11.32 10.01 8.13
N ALA A 2 -12.50 9.48 8.43
CA ALA A 2 -12.64 8.19 9.10
C ALA A 2 -12.14 7.05 8.20
N ARG A 3 -11.33 6.14 8.78
CA ARG A 3 -10.74 4.96 8.13
C ARG A 3 -11.86 3.98 7.74
N ARG A 4 -12.44 4.12 6.56
CA ARG A 4 -13.49 3.21 6.08
C ARG A 4 -12.95 2.17 5.07
N ASN A 5 -11.75 1.67 5.31
CA ASN A 5 -11.18 0.58 4.52
C ASN A 5 -11.59 -0.74 5.19
N LYS A 6 -12.76 -1.27 4.80
CA LYS A 6 -13.25 -2.59 5.23
C LYS A 6 -12.43 -3.66 4.52
N ILE A 7 -11.62 -4.40 5.26
CA ILE A 7 -10.92 -5.58 4.75
C ILE A 7 -11.94 -6.72 4.71
N LEU A 8 -11.86 -7.58 3.69
CA LEU A 8 -12.74 -8.74 3.55
C LEU A 8 -12.62 -9.70 4.74
N VAL A 9 -11.38 -9.94 5.18
CA VAL A 9 -11.04 -10.72 6.38
C VAL A 9 -10.45 -9.76 7.42
N PRO A 10 -11.23 -9.33 8.44
CA PRO A 10 -10.77 -8.36 9.44
C PRO A 10 -9.48 -8.75 10.16
N GLU A 11 -9.32 -10.04 10.45
CA GLU A 11 -8.21 -10.64 11.18
C GLU A 11 -6.89 -10.52 10.40
N ALA A 12 -6.95 -10.37 9.07
CA ALA A 12 -5.77 -10.21 8.22
C ALA A 12 -5.13 -8.81 8.31
N ARG A 13 -5.68 -7.88 9.12
CA ARG A 13 -5.20 -6.50 9.22
C ARG A 13 -3.69 -6.43 9.46
N GLU A 14 -3.19 -7.17 10.43
CA GLU A 14 -1.78 -7.14 10.80
C GLU A 14 -0.90 -7.64 9.64
N GLY A 15 -1.25 -8.78 9.04
CA GLY A 15 -0.53 -9.32 7.89
C GLY A 15 -0.53 -8.38 6.69
N LEU A 16 -1.64 -7.69 6.42
CA LEU A 16 -1.71 -6.68 5.36
C LEU A 16 -0.86 -5.45 5.66
N ASP A 17 -0.76 -5.04 6.92
CA ASP A 17 0.12 -3.94 7.32
C ASP A 17 1.59 -4.33 7.19
N GLN A 18 1.97 -5.55 7.57
CA GLN A 18 3.32 -6.08 7.34
C GLN A 18 3.65 -6.18 5.84
N LEU A 19 2.71 -6.66 5.02
CA LEU A 19 2.89 -6.73 3.57
C LEU A 19 3.08 -5.34 2.96
N LYS A 20 2.28 -4.36 3.38
CA LYS A 20 2.41 -2.96 2.95
C LYS A 20 3.79 -2.39 3.30
N ALA A 21 4.29 -2.66 4.50
CA ALA A 21 5.60 -2.23 4.95
C ALA A 21 6.73 -2.84 4.10
N ARG A 22 6.65 -4.16 3.83
CA ARG A 22 7.60 -4.88 2.96
C ARG A 22 7.66 -4.32 1.54
N ILE A 23 6.49 -4.08 0.92
CA ILE A 23 6.39 -3.57 -0.45
C ILE A 23 6.95 -2.17 -0.58
N ALA A 24 6.76 -1.33 0.43
CA ALA A 24 7.25 0.04 0.43
C ALA A 24 8.64 0.18 1.09
N HIS A 25 9.34 -0.94 1.31
CA HIS A 25 10.70 -0.98 1.86
C HIS A 25 10.87 -0.15 3.15
N THR A 26 9.86 -0.18 4.02
CA THR A 26 9.81 0.58 5.27
C THR A 26 9.51 -0.34 6.45
N ASN A 27 9.98 0.05 7.65
CA ASN A 27 9.64 -0.65 8.89
C ASN A 27 8.24 -0.28 9.40
N ASP A 28 7.73 0.90 9.03
CA ASP A 28 6.41 1.39 9.45
C ASP A 28 5.44 1.45 8.26
N PRO A 29 4.31 0.72 8.29
CA PRO A 29 3.30 0.74 7.24
C PRO A 29 2.67 2.10 7.00
N GLN A 30 2.69 3.02 7.98
CA GLN A 30 2.18 4.38 7.80
C GLN A 30 3.10 5.24 6.93
N ASN A 31 4.39 4.90 6.89
CA ASN A 31 5.39 5.61 6.10
C ASN A 31 5.42 5.17 4.63
N ALA A 32 4.79 4.04 4.30
CA ALA A 32 4.77 3.48 2.94
C ALA A 32 4.37 4.50 1.86
N LYS A 33 3.38 5.34 2.14
CA LYS A 33 2.91 6.37 1.21
C LYS A 33 3.93 7.49 0.96
N TYR A 34 4.79 7.79 1.92
CA TYR A 34 5.82 8.82 1.78
C TYR A 34 7.02 8.28 1.00
N GLU A 35 7.44 7.05 1.29
CA GLU A 35 8.53 6.40 0.55
C GLU A 35 8.16 6.23 -0.93
N ILE A 36 6.97 5.69 -1.21
CA ILE A 36 6.50 5.53 -2.59
C ILE A 36 6.29 6.88 -3.28
N ALA A 37 5.82 7.91 -2.58
CA ALA A 37 5.72 9.25 -3.15
C ALA A 37 7.10 9.80 -3.56
N LYS A 38 8.11 9.62 -2.71
CA LYS A 38 9.50 10.01 -2.96
C LYS A 38 10.08 9.28 -4.17
N GLU A 39 9.90 7.96 -4.26
CA GLU A 39 10.33 7.15 -5.42
C GLU A 39 9.67 7.60 -6.72
N GLN A 40 8.39 7.99 -6.65
CA GLN A 40 7.61 8.39 -7.81
C GLN A 40 7.77 9.86 -8.20
N GLY A 41 8.61 10.63 -7.47
CA GLY A 41 8.85 12.05 -7.70
C GLY A 41 7.64 12.93 -7.37
N VAL A 42 6.73 12.45 -6.52
CA VAL A 42 5.52 13.17 -6.13
C VAL A 42 5.72 13.79 -4.75
N GLN A 43 5.48 15.09 -4.62
CA GLN A 43 5.53 15.76 -3.34
C GLN A 43 4.31 15.36 -2.49
N LEU A 44 4.57 14.71 -1.35
CA LEU A 44 3.55 14.35 -0.37
C LEU A 44 3.96 14.83 1.03
N ASN A 45 3.19 15.77 1.58
CA ASN A 45 3.45 16.38 2.87
C ASN A 45 2.81 15.57 4.01
N LYS A 46 3.34 15.66 5.23
CA LYS A 46 2.71 15.06 6.42
C LYS A 46 1.39 15.74 6.81
N GLY A 47 1.22 17.00 6.43
CA GLY A 47 0.02 17.79 6.67
C GLY A 47 -0.99 17.70 5.51
N TYR A 48 -1.42 18.86 5.02
CA TYR A 48 -2.42 18.96 3.97
C TYR A 48 -1.85 18.62 2.58
N ASN A 49 -2.57 17.79 1.83
CA ASN A 49 -2.24 17.43 0.44
C ASN A 49 -3.43 17.66 -0.49
N GLY A 50 -4.40 18.52 -0.16
CA GLY A 50 -5.58 18.70 -1.02
C GLY A 50 -5.28 19.32 -2.39
N ASN A 51 -4.11 19.95 -2.55
CA ASN A 51 -3.63 20.47 -3.83
C ASN A 51 -2.90 19.43 -4.69
N ILE A 52 -2.76 18.19 -4.22
CA ILE A 52 -2.15 17.11 -5.02
C ILE A 52 -3.03 16.83 -6.24
N ARG A 53 -2.42 16.66 -7.41
CA ARG A 53 -3.18 16.28 -8.59
C ARG A 53 -3.74 14.87 -8.40
N ALA A 54 -4.98 14.64 -8.83
CA ALA A 54 -5.63 13.33 -8.74
C ALA A 54 -4.79 12.20 -9.36
N LYS A 55 -4.11 12.48 -10.48
CA LYS A 55 -3.17 11.55 -11.12
C LYS A 55 -2.01 11.13 -10.21
N ASP A 56 -1.46 12.06 -9.43
CA ASP A 56 -0.28 11.84 -8.61
C ASP A 56 -0.66 11.09 -7.33
N ALA A 57 -1.81 11.43 -6.73
CA ALA A 57 -2.42 10.65 -5.66
C ALA A 57 -2.75 9.22 -6.11
N GLY A 58 -3.31 9.08 -7.32
CA GLY A 58 -3.59 7.78 -7.94
C GLY A 58 -2.32 6.97 -8.19
N LYS A 59 -1.23 7.61 -8.63
CA LYS A 59 0.08 6.97 -8.82
C LYS A 59 0.63 6.41 -7.52
N ILE A 60 0.57 7.17 -6.42
CA ILE A 60 1.03 6.71 -5.10
C ILE A 60 0.15 5.56 -4.60
N GLY A 61 -1.17 5.76 -4.54
CA GLY A 61 -2.10 4.77 -4.00
C GLY A 61 -2.17 3.49 -4.84
N GLY A 62 -2.11 3.63 -6.17
CA GLY A 62 -2.11 2.54 -7.13
C GLY A 62 -0.84 1.71 -7.06
N ASN A 63 0.33 2.33 -6.86
CA ASN A 63 1.58 1.57 -6.67
C ASN A 63 1.54 0.74 -5.38
N ILE A 64 1.04 1.31 -4.27
CA ILE A 64 0.87 0.57 -3.01
C ILE A 64 -0.12 -0.59 -3.19
N GLY A 65 -1.36 -0.27 -3.56
CA GLY A 65 -2.45 -1.24 -3.61
C GLY A 65 -2.24 -2.30 -4.70
N GLY A 66 -1.78 -1.90 -5.88
CA GLY A 66 -1.50 -2.78 -7.01
C GLY A 66 -0.40 -3.79 -6.70
N ASN A 67 0.71 -3.34 -6.11
CA ASN A 67 1.78 -4.26 -5.70
C ASN A 67 1.33 -5.20 -4.58
N MET A 68 0.52 -4.72 -3.62
CA MET A 68 -0.06 -5.57 -2.58
C MET A 68 -0.91 -6.70 -3.18
N VAL A 69 -1.82 -6.37 -4.09
CA VAL A 69 -2.67 -7.37 -4.75
C VAL A 69 -1.83 -8.35 -5.56
N LYS A 70 -0.87 -7.84 -6.35
CA LYS A 70 0.04 -8.67 -7.14
C LYS A 70 0.79 -9.69 -6.27
N GLU A 71 1.32 -9.23 -5.14
CA GLU A 71 2.07 -10.08 -4.21
C GLU A 71 1.17 -11.09 -3.49
N MET A 72 -0.04 -10.70 -3.08
CA MET A 72 -1.02 -11.63 -2.51
C MET A 72 -1.41 -12.74 -3.49
N VAL A 73 -1.65 -12.39 -4.76
CA VAL A 73 -1.96 -13.38 -5.81
C VAL A 73 -0.76 -14.31 -6.03
N ARG A 74 0.45 -13.78 -6.06
CA ARG A 74 1.68 -14.58 -6.18
C ARG A 74 1.82 -15.59 -5.04
N MET A 75 1.62 -15.15 -3.79
CA MET A 75 1.68 -16.03 -2.61
C MET A 75 0.62 -17.14 -2.67
N ALA A 76 -0.62 -16.79 -3.04
CA ALA A 76 -1.69 -17.78 -3.19
C ALA A 76 -1.39 -18.81 -4.29
N GLN A 77 -0.90 -18.36 -5.45
CA GLN A 77 -0.50 -19.25 -6.54
C GLN A 77 0.64 -20.19 -6.14
N GLN A 78 1.61 -19.71 -5.35
CA GLN A 78 2.70 -20.54 -4.84
C GLN A 78 2.16 -21.62 -3.89
N GLN A 79 1.31 -21.23 -2.93
CA GLN A 79 0.70 -22.16 -1.99
C GLN A 79 -0.15 -23.24 -2.68
N MET A 80 -0.82 -22.89 -3.79
CA MET A 80 -1.58 -23.86 -4.58
C MET A 80 -0.71 -24.84 -5.38
N LYS A 81 0.54 -24.48 -5.67
CA LYS A 81 1.50 -25.36 -6.38
C LYS A 81 2.24 -26.29 -5.43
N ASP A 82 2.46 -25.85 -4.19
CA ASP A 82 3.18 -26.59 -3.16
C ASP A 82 2.28 -27.62 -2.43
N ASN A 83 0.98 -27.61 -2.72
CA ASN A 83 -0.02 -28.60 -2.29
C ASN A 83 -0.31 -29.61 -3.40
#